data_AF-A0A8J4WM49-F1
#
_entry.id   AF-A0A8J4WM49-F1
#
_cell.length_a   1.000
_cell.length_b   1.000
_cell.length_c   1.000
_cell.angle_alpha   90.00
_cell.angle_beta   90.00
_cell.angle_gamma   90.00
#
_symmetry.space_group_name_H-M   'P 1'
#
loop_
_entity.id
_entity.type
_entity.pdbx_description
1 polymer ?
#
loop_
_entity_poly.entity_id
_entity_poly.type
_entity_poly.pdbx_seq_one_letter_code
_entity_poly.pdbx_strand_id
1 'polypeptide(L)'
;MDVRHIEWGEGKYNILTSDFLWRLDAFPLRSSPAVRVDDHRFLFSPLGANMPLFTRPQTEKSITHLAEPINVPEPISRRVLDASLANYYGLGRSIEIEGFNLANVRACNLSDADPAGTTWAHTPPTALVAIDPVLGRISFRDAKTEPPRVVFHYGFSAAMGGGEYERTPTFDAALGPVETVASPGPIQLALDARVAGGVVELSDSGRFEETPSIALDPGVRLEFRAANEHRPTLIVAGPIDITGGADAEITLNGLLIAGGPIRILSALGDALRKVRLVHCTLVPGLSLGIDGAPASASTPSLLIEHTESPVEVEIDHCILGAIHAPPNATVLIRHSIVDANGDLAVAYCDLDGAGAGGTVSVVDSTIIGTMHTELLKLASNSIFFSRTEDGTTPIRSERRQTGCVRFSWLPLEARVPRRYRCQPDLEIAERIKAALATSGTNTISDAERQAIKAAVVVRLVPAFTSLRYADPGYCQLRLSTPKQIRSGADDEAEMGVFHDLFQPQRESNIRARLREYLRFGLEAGVFYET
;
A
#
# COMPACT_ATOMS: atom_id res chain seq x y z
N MET A 1 -28.01 32.84 -0.67
CA MET A 1 -28.04 31.60 0.12
C MET A 1 -27.92 30.45 -0.85
N ASP A 2 -26.75 29.82 -0.89
CA ASP A 2 -26.49 28.63 -1.70
C ASP A 2 -26.91 27.43 -0.84
N VAL A 3 -28.02 26.78 -1.21
CA VAL A 3 -28.54 25.58 -0.54
C VAL A 3 -28.19 24.43 -1.47
N ARG A 4 -27.12 23.70 -1.17
CA ARG A 4 -26.74 22.48 -1.90
C ARG A 4 -27.15 21.26 -1.10
N HIS A 5 -27.60 20.23 -1.80
CA HIS A 5 -28.09 18.98 -1.21
C HIS A 5 -26.98 18.21 -0.48
N ILE A 6 -27.31 17.69 0.72
CA ILE A 6 -26.46 16.90 1.62
C ILE A 6 -25.90 15.62 0.98
N GLU A 7 -26.52 15.11 -0.09
CA GLU A 7 -26.12 13.85 -0.77
C GLU A 7 -24.67 13.82 -1.27
N TRP A 8 -24.04 14.98 -1.45
CA TRP A 8 -22.70 15.08 -2.02
C TRP A 8 -21.57 14.93 -0.99
N GLY A 9 -21.85 14.95 0.31
CA GLY A 9 -20.88 14.62 1.36
C GLY A 9 -19.65 15.54 1.48
N GLU A 10 -19.59 16.66 0.76
CA GLU A 10 -18.41 17.55 0.65
C GLU A 10 -18.59 18.93 1.33
N GLY A 11 -19.50 19.06 2.31
CA GLY A 11 -19.76 20.34 3.01
C GLY A 11 -19.68 20.22 4.53
N LYS A 12 -18.85 21.06 5.19
CA LYS A 12 -18.62 21.06 6.65
C LYS A 12 -19.50 22.04 7.45
N TYR A 13 -20.39 22.78 6.82
CA TYR A 13 -21.11 23.89 7.46
C TYR A 13 -22.63 23.73 7.41
N ASN A 14 -23.30 24.11 8.50
CA ASN A 14 -24.76 24.26 8.61
C ASN A 14 -25.59 22.95 8.61
N ILE A 15 -25.12 21.93 9.33
CA ILE A 15 -25.79 20.61 9.46
C ILE A 15 -26.25 20.40 10.91
N LEU A 16 -27.45 19.84 11.10
CA LEU A 16 -28.07 19.63 12.42
C LEU A 16 -27.49 18.40 13.17
N THR A 17 -27.16 17.31 12.45
CA THR A 17 -26.49 16.09 12.97
C THR A 17 -25.62 15.45 11.88
N SER A 18 -24.36 15.13 12.18
CA SER A 18 -23.37 14.60 11.22
C SER A 18 -22.53 13.47 11.81
N ASP A 19 -22.38 12.36 11.08
CA ASP A 19 -21.45 11.27 11.41
C ASP A 19 -20.23 11.33 10.48
N PHE A 20 -19.04 11.26 11.06
CA PHE A 20 -17.78 11.26 10.33
C PHE A 20 -17.19 9.84 10.27
N LEU A 21 -16.81 9.40 9.07
CA LEU A 21 -16.15 8.12 8.83
C LEU A 21 -14.70 8.35 8.39
N TRP A 22 -13.77 7.81 9.16
CA TRP A 22 -12.35 7.78 8.79
C TRP A 22 -12.07 6.51 8.01
N ARG A 23 -11.34 6.67 6.90
CA ARG A 23 -10.93 5.55 6.04
C ARG A 23 -9.44 5.21 6.18
N LEU A 24 -8.74 5.95 7.05
CA LEU A 24 -7.38 5.67 7.47
C LEU A 24 -7.41 5.18 8.91
N ASP A 25 -6.53 4.23 9.20
CA ASP A 25 -6.19 3.79 10.54
C ASP A 25 -4.80 4.30 10.94
N ALA A 26 -4.56 4.38 12.24
CA ALA A 26 -3.27 4.77 12.81
C ALA A 26 -2.47 3.53 13.21
N PHE A 27 -1.52 3.14 12.37
CA PHE A 27 -0.66 1.99 12.59
C PHE A 27 0.54 2.38 13.46
N PRO A 28 0.85 1.61 14.53
CA PRO A 28 1.98 1.91 15.39
C PRO A 28 3.30 1.61 14.67
N LEU A 29 4.37 2.24 15.14
CA LEU A 29 5.73 1.75 14.99
C LEU A 29 6.43 1.98 16.33
N ARG A 30 6.72 0.89 17.05
CA ARG A 30 7.25 0.93 18.42
C ARG A 30 8.74 0.67 18.43
N SER A 31 9.47 1.47 19.20
CA SER A 31 10.89 1.29 19.46
C SER A 31 11.74 1.18 18.19
N SER A 32 11.34 1.86 17.11
CA SER A 32 12.12 1.93 15.87
C SER A 32 13.23 2.97 16.03
N PRO A 33 14.46 2.70 15.55
CA PRO A 33 15.48 3.74 15.47
C PRO A 33 15.04 4.85 14.49
N ALA A 34 15.19 6.11 14.88
CA ALA A 34 15.02 7.23 13.97
C ALA A 34 16.14 7.25 12.91
N VAL A 35 15.87 7.74 11.71
CA VAL A 35 16.88 7.82 10.65
C VAL A 35 17.70 9.09 10.79
N ARG A 36 19.03 8.95 10.87
CA ARG A 36 19.97 10.07 11.00
C ARG A 36 20.09 10.85 9.68
N VAL A 37 19.92 12.16 9.75
CA VAL A 37 20.31 13.11 8.68
C VAL A 37 21.69 13.68 9.00
N ASP A 38 21.89 14.10 10.25
CA ASP A 38 23.18 14.44 10.85
C ASP A 38 23.10 14.21 12.37
N ASP A 39 24.11 14.63 13.14
CA ASP A 39 24.17 14.40 14.58
C ASP A 39 23.05 15.11 15.38
N HIS A 40 22.35 16.07 14.78
CA HIS A 40 21.27 16.83 15.40
C HIS A 40 19.90 16.56 14.79
N ARG A 41 19.84 16.16 13.52
CA ARG A 41 18.59 16.05 12.74
C ARG A 41 18.28 14.60 12.40
N PHE A 42 17.05 14.19 12.68
CA PHE A 42 16.55 12.83 12.49
C PHE A 42 15.14 12.81 11.89
N LEU A 43 14.76 11.69 11.29
CA LEU A 43 13.44 11.42 10.72
C LEU A 43 12.79 10.25 11.45
N PHE A 44 11.47 10.34 11.66
CA PHE A 44 10.69 9.24 12.24
C PHE A 44 10.55 8.05 11.28
N SER A 45 10.43 8.31 9.97
CA SER A 45 10.27 7.24 8.99
C SER A 45 11.54 6.40 8.87
N PRO A 46 11.46 5.05 8.97
CA PRO A 46 12.62 4.18 8.80
C PRO A 46 13.17 4.18 7.36
N LEU A 47 12.39 4.71 6.40
CA LEU A 47 12.77 4.90 5.01
C LEU A 47 13.52 6.22 4.75
N GLY A 48 13.71 7.06 5.77
CA GLY A 48 14.39 8.35 5.60
C GLY A 48 13.59 9.39 4.81
N ALA A 49 12.26 9.24 4.76
CA ALA A 49 11.35 10.17 4.11
C ALA A 49 10.56 11.01 5.13
N ASN A 50 10.12 12.19 4.72
CA ASN A 50 9.12 12.96 5.45
C ASN A 50 7.81 12.15 5.51
N MET A 51 7.15 12.14 6.67
CA MET A 51 5.89 11.43 6.86
C MET A 51 5.05 12.08 7.95
N PRO A 52 3.74 12.29 7.74
CA PRO A 52 2.85 12.80 8.79
C PRO A 52 2.72 11.77 9.92
N LEU A 53 2.79 12.25 11.16
CA LEU A 53 2.53 11.47 12.36
C LEU A 53 1.04 11.51 12.69
N PHE A 54 0.49 10.37 13.07
CA PHE A 54 -0.94 10.19 13.28
C PHE A 54 -1.29 10.13 14.76
N THR A 55 -2.52 10.56 15.06
CA THR A 55 -3.12 10.40 16.38
C THR A 55 -3.38 8.92 16.64
N ARG A 56 -2.92 8.41 17.79
CA ARG A 56 -3.45 7.18 18.38
C ARG A 56 -4.82 7.49 19.00
N PRO A 57 -5.93 7.01 18.42
CA PRO A 57 -7.26 7.38 18.90
C PRO A 57 -7.48 6.95 20.34
N GLN A 58 -7.99 7.86 21.17
CA GLN A 58 -8.44 7.53 22.53
C GLN A 58 -9.95 7.33 22.53
N THR A 59 -10.38 6.16 23.02
CA THR A 59 -11.81 5.86 23.17
C THR A 59 -12.48 6.87 24.09
N GLU A 60 -13.60 7.42 23.64
CA GLU A 60 -14.45 8.28 24.44
C GLU A 60 -14.96 7.55 25.68
N LYS A 61 -14.90 8.19 26.84
CA LYS A 61 -15.39 7.62 28.10
C LYS A 61 -16.84 8.02 28.43
N SER A 62 -17.43 8.93 27.65
CA SER A 62 -18.80 9.42 27.81
C SER A 62 -19.37 9.91 26.49
N ILE A 63 -20.62 9.53 26.21
CA ILE A 63 -21.39 9.95 25.01
C ILE A 63 -21.87 11.42 25.04
N THR A 64 -21.47 12.19 26.05
CA THR A 64 -21.95 13.57 26.29
C THR A 64 -21.06 14.65 25.65
N HIS A 65 -19.93 14.27 25.04
CA HIS A 65 -19.05 15.20 24.32
C HIS A 65 -18.93 14.74 22.86
N LEU A 66 -18.63 15.70 21.97
CA LEU A 66 -18.33 15.41 20.57
C LEU A 66 -16.88 14.92 20.48
N ALA A 67 -16.62 14.02 19.52
CA ALA A 67 -15.28 13.56 19.23
C ALA A 67 -14.37 14.76 18.89
N GLU A 68 -13.19 14.77 19.52
CA GLU A 68 -12.12 15.73 19.30
C GLU A 68 -11.00 15.08 18.46
N PRO A 69 -10.04 15.87 17.92
CA PRO A 69 -8.84 15.36 17.24
C PRO A 69 -8.13 14.18 17.90
N ILE A 70 -8.19 14.06 19.23
CA ILE A 70 -7.57 12.97 19.99
C ILE A 70 -8.31 11.63 19.91
N ASN A 71 -9.59 11.66 19.50
CA ASN A 71 -10.46 10.50 19.46
C ASN A 71 -10.45 9.78 18.11
N VAL A 72 -9.70 10.30 17.12
CA VAL A 72 -9.79 9.86 15.71
C VAL A 72 -8.40 9.71 15.08
N PRO A 73 -8.24 8.80 14.09
CA PRO A 73 -6.94 8.49 13.48
C PRO A 73 -6.58 9.51 12.40
N GLU A 74 -6.41 10.77 12.78
CA GLU A 74 -6.04 11.86 11.86
C GLU A 74 -4.56 12.28 11.96
N PRO A 75 -3.98 12.87 10.91
CA PRO A 75 -2.66 13.50 10.97
C PRO A 75 -2.61 14.58 12.06
N ILE A 76 -1.58 14.53 12.92
CA ILE A 76 -1.38 15.53 13.95
C ILE A 76 -0.85 16.81 13.30
N SER A 77 -1.66 17.87 13.32
CA SER A 77 -1.18 19.19 12.85
C SER A 77 -0.19 19.81 13.84
N ARG A 78 0.71 20.68 13.34
CA ARG A 78 1.65 21.45 14.18
C ARG A 78 0.95 22.23 15.30
N ARG A 79 -0.20 22.83 14.99
CA ARG A 79 -0.98 23.64 15.95
C ARG A 79 -1.60 22.76 17.05
N VAL A 80 -2.11 21.58 16.68
CA VAL A 80 -2.68 20.63 17.65
C VAL A 80 -1.59 20.10 18.58
N LEU A 81 -0.43 19.71 18.03
CA LEU A 81 0.69 19.24 18.85
C LEU A 81 1.21 20.33 19.79
N ASP A 82 1.34 21.57 19.32
CA ASP A 82 1.80 22.70 20.16
C ASP A 82 0.83 23.00 21.31
N ALA A 83 -0.47 23.14 21.00
CA ALA A 83 -1.49 23.49 21.98
C ALA A 83 -1.77 22.38 23.01
N SER A 84 -1.51 21.11 22.66
CA SER A 84 -1.92 19.96 23.47
C SER A 84 -0.85 18.88 23.57
N LEU A 85 0.44 19.26 23.58
CA LEU A 85 1.58 18.33 23.56
C LEU A 85 1.47 17.20 24.59
N ALA A 86 1.03 17.51 25.82
CA ALA A 86 0.87 16.53 26.90
C ALA A 86 -0.13 15.40 26.59
N ASN A 87 -1.05 15.62 25.64
CA ASN A 87 -2.02 14.63 25.23
C ASN A 87 -1.47 13.64 24.20
N TYR A 88 -0.51 14.08 23.39
CA TYR A 88 0.05 13.34 22.25
C TYR A 88 1.44 12.76 22.51
N TYR A 89 2.21 13.33 23.43
CA TYR A 89 3.60 12.94 23.68
C TYR A 89 3.78 12.15 24.99
N GLY A 90 4.53 11.05 24.92
CA GLY A 90 4.98 10.24 26.05
C GLY A 90 4.47 8.80 26.03
N LEU A 91 4.80 8.04 27.08
CA LEU A 91 4.53 6.61 27.16
C LEU A 91 3.06 6.27 26.86
N GLY A 92 2.85 5.43 25.84
CA GLY A 92 1.53 4.96 25.41
C GLY A 92 0.69 6.01 24.68
N ARG A 93 1.24 7.19 24.35
CA ARG A 93 0.57 8.23 23.54
C ARG A 93 0.87 8.04 22.05
N SER A 94 0.51 9.04 21.24
CA SER A 94 0.67 9.01 19.79
C SER A 94 2.14 9.06 19.36
N ILE A 95 2.99 9.79 20.10
CA ILE A 95 4.41 10.03 19.81
C ILE A 95 5.22 9.86 21.10
N GLU A 96 6.39 9.23 21.01
CA GLU A 96 7.37 9.13 22.07
C GLU A 96 8.78 9.11 21.48
N ILE A 97 9.72 9.78 22.15
CA ILE A 97 11.15 9.59 21.93
C ILE A 97 11.69 9.02 23.24
N GLU A 98 12.17 7.78 23.18
CA GLU A 98 12.61 7.06 24.38
C GLU A 98 13.73 7.82 25.10
N GLY A 99 13.61 7.96 26.42
CA GLY A 99 14.56 8.71 27.24
C GLY A 99 14.30 10.23 27.32
N PHE A 100 13.29 10.77 26.63
CA PHE A 100 12.94 12.20 26.70
C PHE A 100 11.56 12.42 27.33
N ASN A 101 11.50 13.24 28.37
CA ASN A 101 10.24 13.61 29.02
C ASN A 101 9.57 14.83 28.35
N LEU A 102 8.30 15.06 28.69
CA LEU A 102 7.48 16.15 28.14
C LEU A 102 8.11 17.53 28.28
N ALA A 103 8.79 17.82 29.41
CA ALA A 103 9.37 19.15 29.67
C ALA A 103 10.45 19.53 28.65
N ASN A 104 11.08 18.52 28.04
CA ASN A 104 12.21 18.65 27.12
C ASN A 104 11.80 18.80 25.64
N VAL A 105 10.53 18.58 25.31
CA VAL A 105 10.04 18.49 23.93
C VAL A 105 9.18 19.69 23.58
N ARG A 106 9.30 20.20 22.35
CA ARG A 106 8.44 21.23 21.78
C ARG A 106 7.97 20.85 20.38
N ALA A 107 6.74 21.21 20.04
CA ALA A 107 6.25 21.16 18.67
C ALA A 107 6.85 22.32 17.88
N CYS A 108 7.35 22.06 16.67
CA CYS A 108 8.00 23.06 15.83
C CYS A 108 7.62 22.85 14.35
N ASN A 109 7.78 23.90 13.55
CA ASN A 109 7.84 23.78 12.10
C ASN A 109 9.31 23.58 11.70
N LEU A 110 9.67 22.36 11.32
CA LEU A 110 11.03 22.00 10.88
C LEU A 110 11.11 21.89 9.35
N SER A 111 10.31 22.68 8.62
CA SER A 111 10.43 22.80 7.17
C SER A 111 11.80 23.30 6.76
N ASP A 112 12.20 23.03 5.53
CA ASP A 112 13.47 23.52 5.00
C ASP A 112 13.50 25.06 5.00
N ALA A 113 14.55 25.63 5.61
CA ALA A 113 14.78 27.08 5.68
C ALA A 113 15.59 27.57 4.46
N ASP A 114 16.27 26.66 3.77
CA ASP A 114 16.99 26.87 2.53
C ASP A 114 16.49 25.90 1.44
N PRO A 115 16.57 26.27 0.15
CA PRO A 115 16.14 25.38 -0.95
C PRO A 115 16.89 24.04 -1.02
N ALA A 116 18.09 23.94 -0.43
CA ALA A 116 18.86 22.70 -0.43
C ALA A 116 18.49 21.76 0.75
N GLY A 117 17.59 22.17 1.65
CA GLY A 117 17.17 21.36 2.80
C GLY A 117 18.27 21.08 3.82
N THR A 118 19.36 21.84 3.77
CA THR A 118 20.52 21.66 4.65
C THR A 118 20.29 22.26 6.03
N THR A 119 19.33 23.18 6.15
CA THR A 119 18.96 23.88 7.37
C THR A 119 17.46 23.76 7.58
N TRP A 120 17.03 23.33 8.77
CA TRP A 120 15.62 23.31 9.12
C TRP A 120 15.22 24.58 9.87
N ALA A 121 14.01 25.05 9.60
CA ALA A 121 13.44 26.23 10.23
C ALA A 121 13.15 26.00 11.72
N HIS A 122 13.09 27.10 12.46
CA HIS A 122 12.58 27.17 13.83
C HIS A 122 13.13 26.12 14.81
N THR A 123 14.39 25.68 14.65
CA THR A 123 15.09 24.85 15.64
C THR A 123 15.31 25.67 16.92
N PRO A 124 14.56 25.41 18.01
CA PRO A 124 14.56 26.27 19.19
C PRO A 124 15.90 26.14 19.93
N PRO A 125 16.58 27.26 20.28
CA PRO A 125 17.86 27.18 20.99
C PRO A 125 17.71 26.65 22.42
N THR A 126 16.51 26.74 23.00
CA THR A 126 16.22 26.42 24.40
C THR A 126 15.59 25.05 24.61
N ALA A 127 14.90 24.48 23.62
CA ALA A 127 14.32 23.14 23.77
C ALA A 127 15.39 22.07 23.56
N LEU A 128 15.33 20.98 24.31
CA LEU A 128 16.26 19.86 24.08
C LEU A 128 15.91 19.10 22.81
N VAL A 129 14.60 19.01 22.51
CA VAL A 129 14.08 18.31 21.33
C VAL A 129 12.93 19.11 20.70
N ALA A 130 12.98 19.27 19.38
CA ALA A 130 11.91 19.81 18.56
C ALA A 130 11.34 18.71 17.67
N ILE A 131 10.01 18.65 17.56
CA ILE A 131 9.28 17.68 16.74
C ILE A 131 8.39 18.42 15.75
N ASP A 132 8.47 18.06 14.47
CA ASP A 132 7.48 18.46 13.47
C ASP A 132 6.59 17.26 13.10
N PRO A 133 5.31 17.25 13.53
CA PRO A 133 4.43 16.11 13.30
C PRO A 133 3.94 16.01 11.85
N VAL A 134 4.04 17.09 11.05
CA VAL A 134 3.59 17.08 9.66
C VAL A 134 4.65 16.47 8.75
N LEU A 135 5.92 16.73 9.05
CA LEU A 135 7.06 16.21 8.28
C LEU A 135 7.70 14.97 8.90
N GLY A 136 7.37 14.63 10.15
CA GLY A 136 8.01 13.51 10.85
C GLY A 136 9.51 13.78 11.08
N ARG A 137 9.86 15.02 11.44
CA ARG A 137 11.24 15.48 11.68
C ARG A 137 11.51 15.69 13.16
N ILE A 138 12.74 15.41 13.58
CA ILE A 138 13.23 15.60 14.95
C ILE A 138 14.53 16.39 14.90
N SER A 139 14.63 17.46 15.70
CA SER A 139 15.88 18.21 15.89
C SER A 139 16.27 18.20 17.36
N PHE A 140 17.50 17.80 17.66
CA PHE A 140 18.08 17.79 19.00
C PHE A 140 19.04 18.96 19.17
N ARG A 141 18.98 19.61 20.33
CA ARG A 141 19.97 20.63 20.70
C ARG A 141 21.36 20.03 20.84
N ASP A 142 21.45 18.90 21.54
CA ASP A 142 22.70 18.22 21.84
C ASP A 142 22.89 17.05 20.86
N ALA A 143 24.07 16.97 20.23
CA ALA A 143 24.44 15.95 19.26
C ALA A 143 24.21 14.52 19.79
N LYS A 144 23.77 13.61 18.92
CA LYS A 144 23.50 12.20 19.25
C LYS A 144 24.56 11.30 18.63
N THR A 145 25.18 10.46 19.46
CA THR A 145 26.14 9.44 19.00
C THR A 145 25.41 8.25 18.37
N GLU A 146 24.23 7.90 18.86
CA GLU A 146 23.37 6.83 18.34
C GLU A 146 21.99 7.36 17.97
N PRO A 147 21.31 6.77 16.96
CA PRO A 147 19.96 7.17 16.63
C PRO A 147 19.00 6.88 17.80
N PRO A 148 18.16 7.86 18.21
CA PRO A 148 17.19 7.65 19.27
C PRO A 148 16.09 6.68 18.82
N ARG A 149 15.54 5.91 19.77
CA ARG A 149 14.36 5.07 19.52
C ARG A 149 13.09 5.89 19.67
N VAL A 150 12.16 5.67 18.76
CA VAL A 150 10.90 6.42 18.69
C VAL A 150 9.71 5.47 18.67
N VAL A 151 8.61 5.91 19.27
CA VAL A 151 7.28 5.33 19.11
C VAL A 151 6.42 6.36 18.41
N PHE A 152 5.74 5.97 17.34
CA PHE A 152 4.81 6.87 16.67
C PHE A 152 3.72 6.06 15.96
N HIS A 153 2.76 6.76 15.36
CA HIS A 153 1.77 6.15 14.49
C HIS A 153 1.81 6.81 13.11
N TYR A 154 1.60 6.01 12.06
CA TYR A 154 1.46 6.49 10.69
C TYR A 154 0.07 6.11 10.16
N GLY A 155 -0.42 6.88 9.20
CA GLY A 155 -1.72 6.65 8.59
C GLY A 155 -1.62 5.70 7.41
N PHE A 156 -2.51 4.71 7.34
CA PHE A 156 -2.71 3.90 6.14
C PHE A 156 -4.11 3.28 6.12
N SER A 157 -4.55 2.74 4.98
CA SER A 157 -5.94 2.28 4.82
C SER A 157 -6.20 0.85 5.31
N ALA A 158 -5.17 0.00 5.41
CA ALA A 158 -5.35 -1.42 5.76
C ALA A 158 -4.09 -2.05 6.38
N ALA A 159 -4.28 -3.15 7.11
CA ALA A 159 -3.20 -3.99 7.63
C ALA A 159 -2.57 -4.83 6.49
N MET A 160 -1.75 -4.18 5.66
CA MET A 160 -1.01 -4.82 4.57
C MET A 160 0.42 -4.25 4.44
N GLY A 161 1.29 -4.93 3.69
CA GLY A 161 2.72 -4.62 3.60
C GLY A 161 3.48 -4.91 4.90
N GLY A 162 4.76 -4.55 5.01
CA GLY A 162 5.60 -4.91 6.17
C GLY A 162 5.31 -4.11 7.46
N GLY A 163 4.05 -3.89 7.82
CA GLY A 163 3.63 -3.04 8.93
C GLY A 163 3.65 -3.71 10.31
N GLU A 164 3.38 -2.92 11.37
CA GLU A 164 3.28 -3.40 12.75
C GLU A 164 1.82 -3.69 13.12
N TYR A 165 1.38 -4.93 12.92
CA TYR A 165 0.03 -5.39 13.21
C TYR A 165 -0.01 -6.91 13.36
N GLU A 166 -1.16 -7.43 13.82
CA GLU A 166 -1.40 -8.86 14.00
C GLU A 166 -1.35 -9.61 12.66
N ARG A 167 -0.48 -10.61 12.56
CA ARG A 167 -0.31 -11.44 11.36
C ARG A 167 0.03 -12.90 11.67
N THR A 168 -0.09 -13.33 12.93
CA THR A 168 0.17 -14.71 13.36
C THR A 168 -0.59 -15.75 12.52
N PRO A 169 -1.84 -15.51 12.05
CA PRO A 169 -2.55 -16.45 11.17
C PRO A 169 -1.82 -16.80 9.87
N THR A 170 -0.85 -15.99 9.45
CA THR A 170 -0.06 -16.22 8.22
C THR A 170 1.22 -17.03 8.46
N PHE A 171 1.62 -17.25 9.72
CA PHE A 171 2.84 -17.98 10.05
C PHE A 171 2.65 -19.48 9.83
N ASP A 172 3.69 -20.14 9.31
CA ASP A 172 3.68 -21.60 9.28
C ASP A 172 4.05 -22.15 10.67
N ALA A 173 3.02 -22.46 11.45
CA ALA A 173 3.19 -23.01 12.80
C ALA A 173 3.89 -24.38 12.84
N ALA A 174 4.02 -25.08 11.71
CA ALA A 174 4.72 -26.36 11.63
C ALA A 174 6.21 -26.20 11.26
N LEU A 175 6.66 -25.01 10.84
CA LEU A 175 8.07 -24.76 10.56
C LEU A 175 8.85 -24.50 11.86
N GLY A 176 9.94 -25.24 12.00
CA GLY A 176 10.95 -25.05 13.03
C GLY A 176 12.24 -25.78 12.63
N PRO A 177 13.38 -25.47 13.26
CA PRO A 177 13.57 -24.52 14.37
C PRO A 177 13.51 -23.04 13.96
N VAL A 178 13.20 -22.17 14.92
CA VAL A 178 13.20 -20.70 14.76
C VAL A 178 14.56 -20.14 15.17
N GLU A 179 15.22 -19.43 14.25
CA GLU A 179 16.40 -18.61 14.51
C GLU A 179 15.97 -17.15 14.65
N THR A 180 16.25 -16.51 15.77
CA THR A 180 15.79 -15.14 16.04
C THR A 180 16.94 -14.15 15.88
N VAL A 181 16.69 -13.05 15.17
CA VAL A 181 17.66 -11.97 14.94
C VAL A 181 17.07 -10.63 15.40
N ALA A 182 17.81 -9.92 16.26
CA ALA A 182 17.48 -8.56 16.65
C ALA A 182 18.30 -7.54 15.85
N SER A 183 17.79 -6.33 15.68
CA SER A 183 18.53 -5.25 15.03
C SER A 183 19.79 -4.89 15.83
N PRO A 184 20.96 -4.72 15.19
CA PRO A 184 21.15 -4.49 13.75
C PRO A 184 21.49 -5.72 12.89
N GLY A 185 21.45 -6.94 13.40
CA GLY A 185 21.85 -8.17 12.69
C GLY A 185 22.98 -8.95 13.39
N PRO A 186 23.69 -9.86 12.68
CA PRO A 186 23.62 -10.12 11.24
C PRO A 186 22.47 -11.05 10.84
N ILE A 187 21.84 -10.77 9.69
CA ILE A 187 20.79 -11.60 9.09
C ILE A 187 21.40 -12.79 8.34
N GLN A 188 22.48 -12.60 7.58
CA GLN A 188 23.09 -13.64 6.74
C GLN A 188 23.48 -14.87 7.56
N LEU A 189 24.04 -14.68 8.75
CA LEU A 189 24.43 -15.79 9.63
C LEU A 189 23.23 -16.68 10.01
N ALA A 190 22.06 -16.08 10.25
CA ALA A 190 20.85 -16.82 10.58
C ALA A 190 20.27 -17.57 9.36
N LEU A 191 20.34 -16.95 8.18
CA LEU A 191 19.94 -17.59 6.91
C LEU A 191 20.86 -18.77 6.58
N ASP A 192 22.19 -18.61 6.72
CA ASP A 192 23.17 -19.68 6.51
C ASP A 192 22.95 -20.85 7.47
N ALA A 193 22.53 -20.57 8.71
CA ALA A 193 22.18 -21.59 9.70
C ALA A 193 20.85 -22.31 9.40
N ARG A 194 20.09 -21.86 8.40
CA ARG A 194 18.76 -22.38 8.01
C ARG A 194 18.65 -22.77 6.53
N VAL A 195 19.78 -23.03 5.85
CA VAL A 195 19.78 -23.56 4.46
C VAL A 195 19.01 -24.88 4.34
N ALA A 196 18.97 -25.68 5.41
CA ALA A 196 18.23 -26.94 5.50
C ALA A 196 16.73 -26.76 5.86
N GLY A 197 16.24 -25.52 5.93
CA GLY A 197 14.86 -25.17 6.26
C GLY A 197 14.65 -24.73 7.73
N GLY A 198 13.44 -24.25 8.02
CA GLY A 198 13.04 -23.72 9.32
C GLY A 198 12.52 -22.28 9.22
N VAL A 199 12.78 -21.49 10.26
CA VAL A 199 12.37 -20.07 10.32
C VAL A 199 13.56 -19.20 10.67
N VAL A 200 13.70 -18.06 10.00
CA VAL A 200 14.50 -16.92 10.46
C VAL A 200 13.52 -15.79 10.81
N GLU A 201 13.53 -15.34 12.06
CA GLU A 201 12.59 -14.36 12.59
C GLU A 201 13.31 -13.09 13.06
N LEU A 202 12.96 -11.94 12.47
CA LEU A 202 13.40 -10.64 12.95
C LEU A 202 12.53 -10.20 14.13
N SER A 203 13.11 -10.12 15.33
CA SER A 203 12.36 -9.99 16.59
C SER A 203 11.92 -8.57 16.97
N ASP A 204 12.34 -7.56 16.23
CA ASP A 204 12.05 -6.15 16.55
C ASP A 204 11.69 -5.32 15.32
N SER A 205 11.19 -4.10 15.56
CA SER A 205 10.91 -3.09 14.53
C SER A 205 12.16 -2.26 14.17
N GLY A 206 13.32 -2.90 14.18
CA GLY A 206 14.61 -2.24 13.93
C GLY A 206 14.93 -2.02 12.46
N ARG A 207 16.13 -1.48 12.20
CA ARG A 207 16.62 -1.16 10.87
C ARG A 207 17.93 -1.89 10.61
N PHE A 208 17.91 -2.80 9.64
CA PHE A 208 18.99 -3.69 9.27
C PHE A 208 19.64 -3.18 7.99
N GLU A 209 20.91 -2.76 8.06
CA GLU A 209 21.68 -2.35 6.89
C GLU A 209 22.53 -3.52 6.39
N GLU A 210 21.90 -4.42 5.65
CA GLU A 210 22.52 -5.66 5.17
C GLU A 210 21.84 -6.10 3.87
N THR A 211 22.60 -6.65 2.93
CA THR A 211 22.08 -7.28 1.70
C THR A 211 22.26 -8.80 1.83
N PRO A 212 21.31 -9.53 2.44
CA PRO A 212 21.42 -10.97 2.55
C PRO A 212 21.21 -11.67 1.20
N SER A 213 21.77 -12.86 1.08
CA SER A 213 21.48 -13.84 0.04
C SER A 213 20.85 -15.07 0.67
N ILE A 214 19.95 -15.72 -0.07
CA ILE A 214 19.19 -16.86 0.41
C ILE A 214 19.40 -18.04 -0.54
N ALA A 215 19.92 -19.14 0.00
CA ALA A 215 20.14 -20.38 -0.71
C ALA A 215 19.51 -21.53 0.08
N LEU A 216 18.73 -22.38 -0.59
CA LEU A 216 18.01 -23.48 0.03
C LEU A 216 18.45 -24.84 -0.50
N ASP A 217 18.59 -25.81 0.39
CA ASP A 217 18.77 -27.21 0.03
C ASP A 217 17.52 -27.78 -0.70
N PRO A 218 17.65 -28.86 -1.49
CA PRO A 218 16.50 -29.48 -2.15
C PRO A 218 15.41 -29.95 -1.17
N GLY A 219 14.14 -29.70 -1.50
CA GLY A 219 12.96 -30.17 -0.77
C GLY A 219 12.69 -29.47 0.56
N VAL A 220 13.44 -28.42 0.89
CA VAL A 220 13.30 -27.70 2.17
C VAL A 220 12.32 -26.54 2.06
N ARG A 221 11.82 -26.12 3.22
CA ARG A 221 10.96 -24.95 3.37
C ARG A 221 11.58 -23.99 4.37
N LEU A 222 11.75 -22.73 3.96
CA LEU A 222 12.22 -21.65 4.81
C LEU A 222 11.17 -20.54 4.91
N GLU A 223 10.88 -20.06 6.11
CA GLU A 223 10.16 -18.80 6.32
C GLU A 223 11.12 -17.75 6.89
N PHE A 224 11.37 -16.69 6.13
CA PHE A 224 12.07 -15.51 6.62
C PHE A 224 11.04 -14.43 6.94
N ARG A 225 10.83 -14.18 8.24
CA ARG A 225 9.70 -13.38 8.72
C ARG A 225 10.08 -12.31 9.70
N ALA A 226 9.19 -11.34 9.84
CA ALA A 226 9.12 -10.45 10.98
C ALA A 226 8.29 -11.08 12.10
N ALA A 227 8.76 -11.02 13.35
CA ALA A 227 7.99 -11.41 14.52
C ALA A 227 6.63 -10.68 14.55
N ASN A 228 5.57 -11.30 15.06
CA ASN A 228 4.23 -10.70 15.08
C ASN A 228 4.25 -9.30 15.72
N GLU A 229 3.44 -8.37 15.19
CA GLU A 229 3.41 -6.97 15.65
C GLU A 229 4.78 -6.26 15.66
N HIS A 230 5.65 -6.56 14.69
CA HIS A 230 6.89 -5.81 14.44
C HIS A 230 7.01 -5.37 12.98
N ARG A 231 7.84 -4.37 12.69
CA ARG A 231 8.12 -3.87 11.33
C ARG A 231 9.63 -3.72 11.13
N PRO A 232 10.34 -4.83 10.90
CA PRO A 232 11.75 -4.77 10.56
C PRO A 232 11.93 -4.12 9.19
N THR A 233 12.87 -3.19 9.12
CA THR A 233 13.23 -2.47 7.90
C THR A 233 14.60 -2.93 7.41
N LEU A 234 14.63 -3.58 6.25
CA LEU A 234 15.87 -3.98 5.59
C LEU A 234 16.26 -2.92 4.57
N ILE A 235 17.48 -2.42 4.68
CA ILE A 235 18.09 -1.46 3.79
C ILE A 235 19.22 -2.16 3.07
N VAL A 236 18.98 -2.50 1.81
CA VAL A 236 19.89 -3.27 0.99
C VAL A 236 20.66 -2.35 0.05
N ALA A 237 21.92 -2.68 -0.22
CA ALA A 237 22.77 -1.97 -1.18
C ALA A 237 22.70 -2.55 -2.61
N GLY A 238 21.90 -3.60 -2.82
CA GLY A 238 21.80 -4.35 -4.06
C GLY A 238 20.67 -5.39 -3.98
N PRO A 239 20.59 -6.33 -4.95
CA PRO A 239 19.54 -7.34 -4.95
C PRO A 239 19.68 -8.32 -3.76
N ILE A 240 18.54 -8.72 -3.18
CA ILE A 240 18.46 -9.93 -2.35
C ILE A 240 18.28 -11.11 -3.30
N ASP A 241 19.33 -11.89 -3.44
CA ASP A 241 19.34 -13.06 -4.33
C ASP A 241 18.74 -14.28 -3.63
N ILE A 242 17.80 -14.94 -4.31
CA ILE A 242 17.14 -16.18 -3.87
C ILE A 242 17.46 -17.29 -4.85
N THR A 243 17.97 -18.40 -4.34
CA THR A 243 18.25 -19.65 -5.06
C THR A 243 17.74 -20.85 -4.25
N GLY A 244 17.45 -21.97 -4.91
CA GLY A 244 17.04 -23.18 -4.20
C GLY A 244 17.16 -24.46 -5.00
N GLY A 245 17.41 -25.57 -4.30
CA GLY A 245 17.35 -26.90 -4.90
C GLY A 245 15.93 -27.29 -5.35
N ALA A 246 15.83 -28.44 -6.02
CA ALA A 246 14.55 -29.00 -6.45
C ALA A 246 13.52 -29.06 -5.33
N ASP A 247 12.28 -28.66 -5.61
CA ASP A 247 11.15 -28.65 -4.67
C ASP A 247 11.30 -27.72 -3.45
N ALA A 248 12.35 -26.88 -3.39
CA ALA A 248 12.50 -25.91 -2.32
C ALA A 248 11.41 -24.83 -2.38
N GLU A 249 10.96 -24.37 -1.21
CA GLU A 249 10.01 -23.27 -1.08
C GLU A 249 10.49 -22.23 -0.06
N ILE A 250 10.30 -20.95 -0.38
CA ILE A 250 10.57 -19.85 0.55
C ILE A 250 9.34 -18.97 0.74
N THR A 251 9.13 -18.53 1.97
CA THR A 251 8.18 -17.47 2.31
C THR A 251 8.92 -16.28 2.92
N LEU A 252 8.73 -15.10 2.37
CA LEU A 252 9.06 -13.82 3.01
C LEU A 252 7.78 -13.26 3.63
N ASN A 253 7.81 -12.96 4.94
CA ASN A 253 6.60 -12.56 5.67
C ASN A 253 6.82 -11.31 6.53
N GLY A 254 6.07 -10.24 6.29
CA GLY A 254 6.06 -9.06 7.18
C GLY A 254 7.28 -8.14 7.05
N LEU A 255 8.06 -8.24 5.97
CA LEU A 255 9.30 -7.48 5.79
C LEU A 255 9.08 -6.17 5.01
N LEU A 256 9.70 -5.08 5.44
CA LEU A 256 9.85 -3.85 4.68
C LEU A 256 11.27 -3.79 4.08
N ILE A 257 11.39 -3.82 2.76
CA ILE A 257 12.67 -3.87 2.04
C ILE A 257 12.80 -2.63 1.15
N ALA A 258 13.93 -1.92 1.29
CA ALA A 258 14.29 -0.76 0.47
C ALA A 258 15.76 -0.78 0.07
N GLY A 259 16.07 -0.12 -1.04
CA GLY A 259 17.43 0.06 -1.60
C GLY A 259 17.75 -0.84 -2.78
N GLY A 260 16.99 -1.93 -2.99
CA GLY A 260 17.24 -2.89 -4.07
C GLY A 260 16.11 -3.90 -4.24
N PRO A 261 16.10 -4.64 -5.36
CA PRO A 261 15.05 -5.60 -5.68
C PRO A 261 15.26 -6.95 -4.97
N ILE A 262 14.23 -7.80 -5.00
CA ILE A 262 14.40 -9.24 -4.82
C ILE A 262 14.65 -9.86 -6.19
N ARG A 263 15.63 -10.78 -6.26
CA ARG A 263 15.99 -11.48 -7.49
C ARG A 263 15.97 -12.98 -7.28
N ILE A 264 15.10 -13.67 -8.03
CA ILE A 264 15.03 -15.14 -8.05
C ILE A 264 15.93 -15.61 -9.18
N LEU A 265 17.04 -16.26 -8.86
CA LEU A 265 18.06 -16.66 -9.84
C LEU A 265 17.85 -18.10 -10.32
N SER A 266 18.49 -18.43 -11.44
CA SER A 266 18.80 -19.82 -11.78
C SER A 266 20.30 -20.05 -11.64
N ALA A 267 20.71 -20.78 -10.61
CA ALA A 267 22.05 -21.36 -10.52
C ALA A 267 22.07 -22.76 -11.17
N LEU A 268 23.27 -23.29 -11.47
CA LEU A 268 23.40 -24.65 -12.00
C LEU A 268 22.84 -25.67 -10.97
N GLY A 269 21.75 -26.36 -11.33
CA GLY A 269 21.05 -27.29 -10.42
C GLY A 269 19.96 -26.63 -9.57
N ASP A 270 19.70 -25.33 -9.76
CA ASP A 270 18.57 -24.62 -9.15
C ASP A 270 17.26 -25.08 -9.79
N ALA A 271 16.32 -25.43 -8.94
CA ALA A 271 14.96 -25.82 -9.30
C ALA A 271 13.99 -25.38 -8.20
N LEU A 272 14.20 -24.15 -7.70
CA LEU A 272 13.32 -23.51 -6.73
C LEU A 272 11.89 -23.54 -7.23
N ARG A 273 11.02 -24.22 -6.48
CA ARG A 273 9.65 -24.45 -6.91
C ARG A 273 8.77 -23.25 -6.63
N LYS A 274 8.93 -22.61 -5.47
CA LYS A 274 7.98 -21.60 -5.00
C LYS A 274 8.57 -20.50 -4.13
N VAL A 275 8.18 -19.26 -4.43
CA VAL A 275 8.43 -18.08 -3.59
C VAL A 275 7.10 -17.47 -3.16
N ARG A 276 6.92 -17.21 -1.88
CA ARG A 276 5.76 -16.50 -1.34
C ARG A 276 6.19 -15.18 -0.72
N LEU A 277 5.52 -14.09 -1.09
CA LEU A 277 5.60 -12.80 -0.43
C LEU A 277 4.27 -12.58 0.27
N VAL A 278 4.31 -12.41 1.59
CA VAL A 278 3.11 -12.26 2.42
C VAL A 278 3.31 -11.07 3.34
N HIS A 279 2.41 -10.08 3.31
CA HIS A 279 2.58 -8.85 4.11
C HIS A 279 3.96 -8.20 3.93
N CYS A 280 4.54 -8.26 2.73
CA CYS A 280 5.82 -7.60 2.43
C CYS A 280 5.61 -6.24 1.78
N THR A 281 6.50 -5.30 2.05
CA THR A 281 6.66 -4.10 1.24
C THR A 281 8.02 -4.14 0.56
N LEU A 282 8.04 -4.22 -0.76
CA LEU A 282 9.21 -3.91 -1.58
C LEU A 282 9.00 -2.48 -2.08
N VAL A 283 9.68 -1.49 -1.49
CA VAL A 283 9.34 -0.08 -1.70
C VAL A 283 9.24 0.25 -3.20
N PRO A 284 8.06 0.68 -3.71
CA PRO A 284 7.93 1.07 -5.11
C PRO A 284 8.94 2.18 -5.46
N GLY A 285 9.77 1.93 -6.46
CA GLY A 285 10.89 2.81 -6.81
C GLY A 285 12.17 2.55 -6.03
N LEU A 286 12.27 1.38 -5.38
CA LEU A 286 13.36 0.84 -4.57
C LEU A 286 13.66 1.62 -3.28
N SER A 287 13.67 2.94 -3.31
CA SER A 287 13.87 3.78 -2.12
C SER A 287 13.16 5.12 -2.30
N LEU A 288 13.10 5.91 -1.23
CA LEU A 288 12.47 7.22 -1.21
C LEU A 288 13.49 8.32 -0.94
N GLY A 289 13.32 9.46 -1.62
CA GLY A 289 13.92 10.72 -1.21
C GLY A 289 13.27 11.26 0.07
N ILE A 290 13.89 12.28 0.68
CA ILE A 290 13.35 12.92 1.89
C ILE A 290 11.95 13.54 1.66
N ASP A 291 11.62 13.90 0.43
CA ASP A 291 10.31 14.40 0.02
C ASP A 291 9.29 13.29 -0.29
N GLY A 292 9.67 12.03 -0.13
CA GLY A 292 8.86 10.86 -0.44
C GLY A 292 8.74 10.54 -1.93
N ALA A 293 9.56 11.14 -2.80
CA ALA A 293 9.62 10.78 -4.21
C ALA A 293 10.38 9.44 -4.39
N PRO A 294 9.97 8.57 -5.32
CA PRO A 294 10.70 7.33 -5.61
C PRO A 294 12.06 7.65 -6.24
N ALA A 295 13.12 6.97 -5.78
CA ALA A 295 14.47 7.18 -6.29
C ALA A 295 14.73 6.47 -7.64
N SER A 296 14.06 5.35 -7.89
CA SER A 296 14.27 4.50 -9.07
C SER A 296 12.94 4.09 -9.70
N ALA A 297 12.12 5.09 -10.07
CA ALA A 297 10.83 4.86 -10.74
C ALA A 297 10.95 3.92 -11.94
N SER A 298 9.93 3.09 -12.19
CA SER A 298 9.91 2.04 -13.23
C SER A 298 10.94 0.90 -13.07
N THR A 299 11.83 0.95 -12.07
CA THR A 299 12.75 -0.16 -11.81
C THR A 299 11.99 -1.29 -11.10
N PRO A 300 12.12 -2.55 -11.53
CA PRO A 300 11.40 -3.65 -10.91
C PRO A 300 11.86 -3.86 -9.47
N SER A 301 10.90 -4.11 -8.58
CA SER A 301 11.16 -4.53 -7.21
C SER A 301 11.28 -6.05 -7.08
N LEU A 302 10.76 -6.79 -8.06
CA LEU A 302 10.86 -8.24 -8.15
C LEU A 302 11.34 -8.66 -9.54
N LEU A 303 12.49 -9.32 -9.60
CA LEU A 303 13.12 -9.86 -10.80
C LEU A 303 13.12 -11.38 -10.72
N ILE A 304 12.47 -12.07 -11.66
CA ILE A 304 12.46 -13.52 -11.71
C ILE A 304 13.39 -13.99 -12.82
N GLU A 305 14.70 -13.99 -12.59
CA GLU A 305 15.71 -14.45 -13.57
C GLU A 305 15.80 -16.00 -13.63
N HIS A 306 14.83 -16.71 -13.05
CA HIS A 306 14.76 -18.16 -13.04
C HIS A 306 14.10 -18.70 -14.32
N THR A 307 14.91 -18.99 -15.34
CA THR A 307 14.45 -19.37 -16.69
C THR A 307 14.54 -20.87 -16.99
N GLU A 308 15.31 -21.63 -16.22
CA GLU A 308 15.61 -23.05 -16.52
C GLU A 308 14.48 -24.02 -16.12
N SER A 309 13.67 -23.67 -15.12
CA SER A 309 12.54 -24.48 -14.66
C SER A 309 11.33 -23.62 -14.29
N PRO A 310 10.10 -24.16 -14.25
CA PRO A 310 8.93 -23.37 -13.83
C PRO A 310 9.02 -22.99 -12.35
N VAL A 311 8.82 -21.71 -12.05
CA VAL A 311 8.73 -21.19 -10.69
C VAL A 311 7.36 -20.57 -10.44
N GLU A 312 6.78 -20.85 -9.28
CA GLU A 312 5.54 -20.24 -8.81
C GLU A 312 5.84 -19.11 -7.83
N VAL A 313 5.28 -17.93 -8.05
CA VAL A 313 5.39 -16.80 -7.13
C VAL A 313 3.99 -16.40 -6.65
N GLU A 314 3.77 -16.47 -5.33
CA GLU A 314 2.56 -15.98 -4.69
C GLU A 314 2.84 -14.66 -3.98
N ILE A 315 1.98 -13.67 -4.18
CA ILE A 315 2.06 -12.34 -3.61
C ILE A 315 0.72 -12.05 -2.94
N ASP A 316 0.73 -11.84 -1.63
CA ASP A 316 -0.47 -11.66 -0.82
C ASP A 316 -0.31 -10.54 0.21
N HIS A 317 -1.27 -9.60 0.25
CA HIS A 317 -1.22 -8.44 1.14
C HIS A 317 0.08 -7.62 1.02
N CYS A 318 0.65 -7.53 -0.18
CA CYS A 318 1.93 -6.87 -0.43
C CYS A 318 1.79 -5.50 -1.08
N ILE A 319 2.83 -4.70 -0.92
CA ILE A 319 3.06 -3.48 -1.70
C ILE A 319 4.40 -3.66 -2.40
N LEU A 320 4.42 -3.60 -3.73
CA LEU A 320 5.65 -3.74 -4.49
C LEU A 320 5.68 -2.86 -5.74
N GLY A 321 6.89 -2.57 -6.22
CA GLY A 321 7.08 -1.98 -7.54
C GLY A 321 6.87 -2.99 -8.67
N ALA A 322 7.37 -2.65 -9.86
CA ALA A 322 7.22 -3.48 -11.06
C ALA A 322 7.81 -4.90 -10.89
N ILE A 323 7.26 -5.84 -11.65
CA ILE A 323 7.63 -7.26 -11.64
C ILE A 323 8.10 -7.65 -13.05
N HIS A 324 9.31 -8.17 -13.17
CA HIS A 324 9.75 -8.81 -14.41
C HIS A 324 9.76 -10.32 -14.22
N ALA A 325 8.97 -11.02 -15.04
CA ALA A 325 8.70 -12.43 -14.91
C ALA A 325 8.80 -13.10 -16.29
N PRO A 326 9.69 -14.09 -16.49
CA PRO A 326 9.87 -14.74 -17.77
C PRO A 326 8.68 -15.64 -18.10
N PRO A 327 8.49 -16.05 -19.37
CA PRO A 327 7.32 -16.80 -19.81
C PRO A 327 7.04 -18.10 -19.02
N ASN A 328 8.07 -18.76 -18.48
CA ASN A 328 7.97 -19.97 -17.66
C ASN A 328 7.49 -19.73 -16.21
N ALA A 329 7.47 -18.47 -15.74
CA ALA A 329 7.02 -18.14 -14.39
C ALA A 329 5.47 -18.12 -14.31
N THR A 330 4.94 -18.51 -13.14
CA THR A 330 3.52 -18.32 -12.80
C THR A 330 3.41 -17.41 -11.57
N VAL A 331 2.77 -16.26 -11.73
CA VAL A 331 2.62 -15.25 -10.69
C VAL A 331 1.15 -15.12 -10.26
N LEU A 332 0.88 -15.25 -8.96
CA LEU A 332 -0.43 -15.06 -8.35
C LEU A 332 -0.38 -13.84 -7.42
N ILE A 333 -1.19 -12.82 -7.72
CA ILE A 333 -1.26 -11.56 -6.98
C ILE A 333 -2.64 -11.45 -6.33
N ARG A 334 -2.67 -11.30 -5.00
CA ARG A 334 -3.89 -11.20 -4.19
C ARG A 334 -3.77 -10.06 -3.17
N HIS A 335 -4.84 -9.29 -2.97
CA HIS A 335 -4.90 -8.23 -1.94
C HIS A 335 -3.68 -7.29 -1.97
N SER A 336 -3.13 -7.02 -3.15
CA SER A 336 -1.81 -6.41 -3.28
C SER A 336 -1.80 -5.19 -4.22
N ILE A 337 -0.78 -4.36 -4.06
CA ILE A 337 -0.49 -3.22 -4.93
C ILE A 337 0.78 -3.51 -5.70
N VAL A 338 0.70 -3.47 -7.03
CA VAL A 338 1.87 -3.41 -7.91
C VAL A 338 1.91 -2.03 -8.54
N ASP A 339 2.95 -1.24 -8.24
CA ASP A 339 3.05 0.15 -8.67
C ASP A 339 4.37 0.45 -9.36
N ALA A 340 4.31 0.64 -10.68
CA ALA A 340 5.48 1.04 -11.49
C ALA A 340 5.90 2.51 -11.28
N ASN A 341 5.28 3.22 -10.33
CA ASN A 341 5.38 4.65 -10.06
C ASN A 341 4.88 5.53 -11.21
N GLY A 342 3.96 5.01 -12.01
CA GLY A 342 3.36 5.73 -13.14
C GLY A 342 2.42 4.82 -13.93
N ASP A 343 1.32 5.40 -14.43
CA ASP A 343 0.33 4.67 -15.21
C ASP A 343 0.76 4.37 -16.65
N LEU A 344 1.85 4.99 -17.10
CA LEU A 344 2.56 4.71 -18.36
C LEU A 344 3.75 3.74 -18.18
N ALA A 345 4.25 3.60 -16.95
CA ALA A 345 5.42 2.77 -16.66
C ALA A 345 5.06 1.28 -16.73
N VAL A 346 6.06 0.41 -16.93
CA VAL A 346 5.84 -1.04 -17.06
C VAL A 346 5.73 -1.66 -15.66
N ALA A 347 4.58 -2.23 -15.33
CA ALA A 347 4.31 -2.90 -14.06
C ALA A 347 4.57 -4.40 -14.11
N TYR A 348 4.34 -5.03 -15.26
CA TYR A 348 4.53 -6.47 -15.44
C TYR A 348 4.92 -6.81 -16.88
N CYS A 349 6.06 -7.46 -17.08
CA CYS A 349 6.57 -7.88 -18.39
C CYS A 349 7.62 -9.00 -18.26
N ASP A 350 8.20 -9.41 -19.38
CA ASP A 350 9.39 -10.28 -19.41
C ASP A 350 10.66 -9.52 -18.93
N LEU A 351 11.77 -10.24 -18.77
CA LEU A 351 13.06 -9.71 -18.28
C LEU A 351 13.66 -8.60 -19.16
N ASP A 352 13.28 -8.53 -20.43
CA ASP A 352 13.71 -7.49 -21.38
C ASP A 352 13.03 -6.12 -21.16
N GLY A 353 12.04 -6.05 -20.25
CA GLY A 353 11.30 -4.82 -19.95
C GLY A 353 10.16 -4.50 -20.93
N ALA A 354 9.84 -5.41 -21.88
CA ALA A 354 8.86 -5.14 -22.93
C ALA A 354 8.07 -6.37 -23.41
N GLY A 355 8.71 -7.54 -23.43
CA GLY A 355 8.17 -8.82 -23.85
C GLY A 355 7.01 -9.31 -22.98
N ALA A 356 6.36 -10.36 -23.45
CA ALA A 356 5.26 -10.98 -22.76
C ALA A 356 5.79 -11.77 -21.56
N GLY A 357 5.55 -11.28 -20.35
CA GLY A 357 5.96 -11.98 -19.14
C GLY A 357 5.16 -13.26 -18.89
N GLY A 358 5.54 -14.01 -17.86
CA GLY A 358 4.91 -15.27 -17.46
C GLY A 358 3.40 -15.19 -17.19
N THR A 359 2.78 -16.34 -16.95
CA THR A 359 1.36 -16.44 -16.64
C THR A 359 1.04 -15.70 -15.34
N VAL A 360 0.01 -14.84 -15.35
CA VAL A 360 -0.37 -14.04 -14.17
C VAL A 360 -1.84 -14.21 -13.81
N SER A 361 -2.14 -14.23 -12.51
CA SER A 361 -3.49 -14.09 -11.96
C SER A 361 -3.54 -12.93 -10.97
N VAL A 362 -4.56 -12.09 -11.05
CA VAL A 362 -4.70 -10.87 -10.23
C VAL A 362 -6.09 -10.84 -9.58
N VAL A 363 -6.14 -10.84 -8.26
CA VAL A 363 -7.40 -10.94 -7.50
C VAL A 363 -7.38 -9.89 -6.40
N ASP A 364 -8.48 -9.13 -6.26
CA ASP A 364 -8.64 -8.12 -5.21
C ASP A 364 -7.43 -7.17 -5.10
N SER A 365 -6.87 -6.76 -6.25
CA SER A 365 -5.58 -6.06 -6.31
C SER A 365 -5.61 -4.84 -7.22
N THR A 366 -4.68 -3.93 -7.00
CA THR A 366 -4.51 -2.72 -7.83
C THR A 366 -3.16 -2.78 -8.54
N ILE A 367 -3.18 -2.73 -9.88
CA ILE A 367 -1.98 -2.66 -10.72
C ILE A 367 -1.91 -1.25 -11.32
N ILE A 368 -0.81 -0.53 -11.06
CA ILE A 368 -0.53 0.80 -11.60
C ILE A 368 0.63 0.69 -12.59
N GLY A 369 0.32 0.94 -13.85
CA GLY A 369 1.25 0.79 -14.97
C GLY A 369 0.78 -0.23 -16.00
N THR A 370 1.49 -0.27 -17.13
CA THR A 370 1.24 -1.16 -18.25
C THR A 370 1.62 -2.60 -17.92
N MET A 371 0.94 -3.56 -18.53
CA MET A 371 1.16 -4.99 -18.32
C MET A 371 1.17 -5.73 -19.65
N HIS A 372 2.18 -6.57 -19.83
CA HIS A 372 2.30 -7.50 -20.94
C HIS A 372 2.60 -8.92 -20.43
N THR A 373 1.69 -9.86 -20.67
CA THR A 373 1.80 -11.25 -20.22
C THR A 373 1.46 -12.22 -21.35
N GLU A 374 2.06 -13.42 -21.32
CA GLU A 374 1.66 -14.52 -22.18
C GLU A 374 0.19 -14.90 -21.91
N LEU A 375 -0.19 -15.00 -20.64
CA LEU A 375 -1.53 -15.42 -20.21
C LEU A 375 -1.97 -14.71 -18.93
N LEU A 376 -2.99 -13.85 -19.05
CA LEU A 376 -3.78 -13.40 -17.92
C LEU A 376 -4.80 -14.49 -17.56
N LYS A 377 -4.42 -15.41 -16.69
CA LYS A 377 -5.22 -16.60 -16.36
C LYS A 377 -6.53 -16.23 -15.65
N LEU A 378 -6.47 -15.34 -14.68
CA LEU A 378 -7.63 -14.81 -13.99
C LEU A 378 -7.39 -13.35 -13.59
N ALA A 379 -8.38 -12.49 -13.82
CA ALA A 379 -8.48 -11.21 -13.13
C ALA A 379 -9.87 -11.08 -12.49
N SER A 380 -9.95 -10.80 -11.18
CA SER A 380 -11.21 -10.68 -10.44
C SER A 380 -11.16 -9.49 -9.49
N ASN A 381 -12.24 -8.69 -9.41
CA ASN A 381 -12.40 -7.61 -8.42
C ASN A 381 -11.21 -6.63 -8.38
N SER A 382 -10.50 -6.48 -9.49
CA SER A 382 -9.20 -5.79 -9.53
C SER A 382 -9.26 -4.52 -10.37
N ILE A 383 -8.32 -3.61 -10.12
CA ILE A 383 -8.14 -2.38 -10.90
C ILE A 383 -6.81 -2.44 -11.64
N PHE A 384 -6.85 -2.23 -12.96
CA PHE A 384 -5.66 -2.05 -13.79
C PHE A 384 -5.57 -0.59 -14.22
N PHE A 385 -4.94 0.25 -13.40
CA PHE A 385 -4.80 1.68 -13.67
C PHE A 385 -3.61 1.94 -14.60
N SER A 386 -3.90 2.03 -15.90
CA SER A 386 -2.87 2.16 -16.93
C SER A 386 -3.34 3.01 -18.11
N ARG A 387 -2.38 3.69 -18.75
CA ARG A 387 -2.56 4.45 -19.98
C ARG A 387 -1.41 4.15 -20.96
N THR A 388 -1.56 4.62 -22.19
CA THR A 388 -0.52 4.62 -23.22
C THR A 388 -0.58 5.94 -23.98
N GLU A 389 0.56 6.53 -24.32
CA GLU A 389 0.60 7.81 -25.06
C GLU A 389 0.38 7.64 -26.56
N ASP A 390 0.81 6.51 -27.11
CA ASP A 390 0.82 6.18 -28.54
C ASP A 390 -0.43 5.40 -28.99
N GLY A 391 -1.39 5.22 -28.10
CA GLY A 391 -2.59 4.42 -28.36
C GLY A 391 -2.32 2.91 -28.44
N THR A 392 -1.16 2.45 -27.96
CA THR A 392 -0.91 1.02 -27.76
C THR A 392 -1.85 0.42 -26.72
N THR A 393 -1.76 -0.90 -26.53
CA THR A 393 -2.61 -1.60 -25.59
C THR A 393 -1.96 -1.60 -24.21
N PRO A 394 -2.49 -0.84 -23.22
CA PRO A 394 -1.86 -0.71 -21.89
C PRO A 394 -1.78 -2.05 -21.15
N ILE A 395 -2.80 -2.90 -21.32
CA ILE A 395 -2.88 -4.21 -20.68
C ILE A 395 -3.09 -5.27 -21.76
N ARG A 396 -2.08 -6.11 -21.97
CA ARG A 396 -2.00 -7.07 -23.07
C ARG A 396 -1.74 -8.49 -22.55
N SER A 397 -2.58 -9.42 -23.00
CA SER A 397 -2.36 -10.86 -22.87
C SER A 397 -2.24 -11.46 -24.27
N GLU A 398 -1.20 -12.24 -24.54
CA GLU A 398 -1.03 -12.91 -25.84
C GLU A 398 -2.11 -13.97 -26.08
N ARG A 399 -2.37 -14.82 -25.08
CA ARG A 399 -3.37 -15.89 -25.14
C ARG A 399 -4.74 -15.41 -24.63
N ARG A 400 -5.60 -14.97 -25.54
CA ARG A 400 -6.94 -14.42 -25.22
C ARG A 400 -8.08 -15.43 -25.24
N GLN A 401 -7.85 -16.59 -25.85
CA GLN A 401 -8.75 -17.73 -25.91
C GLN A 401 -8.77 -18.56 -24.61
N THR A 402 -7.90 -18.24 -23.66
CA THR A 402 -7.76 -18.91 -22.36
C THR A 402 -7.74 -17.84 -21.27
N GLY A 403 -8.33 -18.14 -20.11
CA GLY A 403 -8.45 -17.20 -18.99
C GLY A 403 -9.75 -16.40 -18.98
N CYS A 404 -9.93 -15.60 -17.94
CA CYS A 404 -11.13 -14.80 -17.72
C CYS A 404 -10.79 -13.52 -16.94
N VAL A 405 -11.39 -12.41 -17.33
CA VAL A 405 -11.37 -11.15 -16.58
C VAL A 405 -12.79 -10.85 -16.13
N ARG A 406 -13.02 -10.63 -14.84
CA ARG A 406 -14.37 -10.43 -14.30
C ARG A 406 -14.41 -9.37 -13.21
N PHE A 407 -15.53 -8.65 -13.11
CA PHE A 407 -15.80 -7.69 -12.01
C PHE A 407 -14.64 -6.72 -11.74
N SER A 408 -13.91 -6.36 -12.79
CA SER A 408 -12.67 -5.60 -12.70
C SER A 408 -12.77 -4.35 -13.56
N TRP A 409 -11.95 -3.35 -13.26
CA TRP A 409 -11.81 -2.17 -14.11
C TRP A 409 -10.51 -2.27 -14.93
N LEU A 410 -10.63 -2.12 -16.24
CA LEU A 410 -9.50 -2.07 -17.17
C LEU A 410 -9.72 -0.98 -18.21
N PRO A 411 -8.65 -0.39 -18.77
CA PRO A 411 -8.77 0.48 -19.92
C PRO A 411 -9.49 -0.25 -21.05
N LEU A 412 -10.32 0.48 -21.76
CA LEU A 412 -11.15 -0.06 -22.83
C LEU A 412 -10.29 -0.71 -23.93
N GLU A 413 -9.10 -0.18 -24.15
CA GLU A 413 -8.10 -0.59 -25.14
C GLU A 413 -7.45 -1.93 -24.79
N ALA A 414 -7.59 -2.42 -23.54
CA ALA A 414 -6.92 -3.65 -23.09
C ALA A 414 -7.26 -4.88 -23.95
N ARG A 415 -6.24 -5.64 -24.34
CA ARG A 415 -6.39 -6.87 -25.14
C ARG A 415 -6.17 -8.06 -24.23
N VAL A 416 -7.24 -8.43 -23.54
CA VAL A 416 -7.26 -9.48 -22.52
C VAL A 416 -8.19 -10.62 -22.95
N PRO A 417 -8.24 -11.73 -22.18
CA PRO A 417 -9.26 -12.76 -22.34
C PRO A 417 -10.68 -12.20 -22.14
N ARG A 418 -11.67 -13.10 -22.20
CA ARG A 418 -13.09 -12.71 -22.09
C ARG A 418 -13.33 -11.85 -20.85
N ARG A 419 -13.92 -10.68 -21.06
CA ARG A 419 -14.38 -9.78 -20.01
C ARG A 419 -15.81 -10.14 -19.61
N TYR A 420 -16.06 -10.30 -18.32
CA TYR A 420 -17.37 -10.59 -17.76
C TYR A 420 -17.72 -9.56 -16.69
N ARG A 421 -18.73 -8.73 -16.95
CA ARG A 421 -19.16 -7.67 -16.02
C ARG A 421 -18.01 -6.72 -15.59
N CYS A 422 -17.04 -6.51 -16.46
CA CYS A 422 -15.97 -5.54 -16.23
C CYS A 422 -16.45 -4.13 -16.56
N GLN A 423 -15.83 -3.15 -15.93
CA GLN A 423 -15.98 -1.76 -16.30
C GLN A 423 -14.80 -1.32 -17.19
N PRO A 424 -15.04 -0.42 -18.17
CA PRO A 424 -16.31 0.26 -18.47
C PRO A 424 -17.28 -0.53 -19.37
N ASP A 425 -16.92 -1.74 -19.82
CA ASP A 425 -17.70 -2.53 -20.80
C ASP A 425 -19.17 -2.74 -20.40
N LEU A 426 -19.44 -3.02 -19.11
CA LEU A 426 -20.77 -3.28 -18.59
C LEU A 426 -21.67 -2.03 -18.67
N GLU A 427 -21.20 -0.88 -18.18
CA GLU A 427 -21.95 0.37 -18.25
C GLU A 427 -22.25 0.77 -19.71
N ILE A 428 -21.31 0.56 -20.63
CA ILE A 428 -21.54 0.81 -22.06
C ILE A 428 -22.66 -0.08 -22.59
N ALA A 429 -22.63 -1.38 -22.28
CA ALA A 429 -23.66 -2.32 -22.71
C ALA A 429 -25.04 -1.97 -22.14
N GLU A 430 -25.09 -1.55 -20.87
CA GLU A 430 -26.34 -1.13 -20.20
C GLU A 430 -26.92 0.14 -20.81
N ARG A 431 -26.09 1.15 -21.12
CA ARG A 431 -26.56 2.37 -21.78
C ARG A 431 -27.02 2.14 -23.21
N ILE A 432 -26.35 1.27 -23.96
CA ILE A 432 -26.80 0.86 -25.30
C ILE A 432 -28.16 0.16 -25.20
N LYS A 433 -28.33 -0.74 -24.22
CA LYS A 433 -29.61 -1.42 -23.98
C LYS A 433 -30.71 -0.42 -23.63
N ALA A 434 -30.42 0.58 -22.80
CA ALA A 434 -31.37 1.64 -22.46
C ALA A 434 -31.75 2.50 -23.68
N ALA A 435 -30.77 2.91 -24.49
CA ALA A 435 -31.01 3.69 -25.71
C ALA A 435 -31.88 2.93 -26.73
N LEU A 436 -31.62 1.63 -26.92
CA LEU A 436 -32.46 0.76 -27.75
C LEU A 436 -33.91 0.70 -27.22
N ALA A 437 -34.09 0.58 -25.90
CA ALA A 437 -35.42 0.56 -25.29
C ALA A 437 -36.17 1.89 -25.50
N THR A 438 -35.47 3.04 -25.48
CA THR A 438 -36.06 4.37 -25.71
C THR A 438 -36.37 4.65 -27.18
N SER A 439 -35.56 4.14 -28.11
CA SER A 439 -35.75 4.35 -29.55
C SER A 439 -37.04 3.73 -30.08
N GLY A 440 -37.59 2.71 -29.40
CA GLY A 440 -38.74 1.95 -29.89
C GLY A 440 -38.43 1.09 -31.13
N THR A 441 -37.16 1.04 -31.54
CA THR A 441 -36.65 0.20 -32.64
C THR A 441 -35.55 -0.71 -32.12
N ASN A 442 -35.26 -1.80 -32.84
CA ASN A 442 -34.18 -2.73 -32.47
C ASN A 442 -32.78 -2.24 -32.87
N THR A 443 -32.63 -0.98 -33.27
CA THR A 443 -31.37 -0.44 -33.82
C THR A 443 -31.11 0.99 -33.37
N ILE A 444 -29.89 1.28 -32.94
CA ILE A 444 -29.35 2.64 -32.77
C ILE A 444 -28.19 2.84 -33.75
N SER A 445 -27.94 4.10 -34.14
CA SER A 445 -26.89 4.44 -35.10
C SER A 445 -25.48 4.17 -34.55
N ASP A 446 -24.51 3.94 -35.44
CA ASP A 446 -23.11 3.78 -35.03
C ASP A 446 -22.55 5.04 -34.37
N ALA A 447 -22.96 6.23 -34.84
CA ALA A 447 -22.59 7.50 -34.24
C ALA A 447 -23.07 7.60 -32.78
N GLU A 448 -24.31 7.16 -32.51
CA GLU A 448 -24.87 7.12 -31.16
C GLU A 448 -24.16 6.11 -30.26
N ARG A 449 -23.83 4.91 -30.78
CA ARG A 449 -23.02 3.92 -30.05
C ARG A 449 -21.65 4.48 -29.66
N GLN A 450 -20.97 5.16 -30.59
CA GLN A 450 -19.68 5.78 -30.30
C GLN A 450 -19.80 6.93 -29.31
N ALA A 451 -20.86 7.73 -29.38
CA ALA A 451 -21.11 8.80 -28.42
C ALA A 451 -21.34 8.27 -27.00
N ILE A 452 -22.12 7.19 -26.84
CA ILE A 452 -22.32 6.51 -25.55
C ILE A 452 -20.98 6.00 -25.02
N LYS A 453 -20.21 5.29 -25.86
CA LYS A 453 -18.90 4.75 -25.50
C LYS A 453 -17.95 5.84 -25.02
N ALA A 454 -17.79 6.92 -25.79
CA ALA A 454 -16.92 8.04 -25.44
C ALA A 454 -17.37 8.72 -24.13
N ALA A 455 -18.67 8.93 -23.93
CA ALA A 455 -19.20 9.55 -22.72
C ALA A 455 -18.96 8.71 -21.46
N VAL A 456 -19.02 7.37 -21.56
CA VAL A 456 -18.73 6.47 -20.44
C VAL A 456 -17.24 6.46 -20.14
N VAL A 457 -16.38 6.24 -21.14
CA VAL A 457 -14.93 6.06 -20.94
C VAL A 457 -14.27 7.27 -20.30
N VAL A 458 -14.74 8.50 -20.62
CA VAL A 458 -14.20 9.73 -20.03
C VAL A 458 -14.56 9.89 -18.55
N ARG A 459 -15.69 9.34 -18.09
CA ARG A 459 -16.21 9.56 -16.73
C ARG A 459 -16.04 8.34 -15.83
N LEU A 460 -15.99 7.15 -16.40
CA LEU A 460 -15.94 5.88 -15.67
C LEU A 460 -14.49 5.42 -15.49
N VAL A 461 -13.73 6.18 -14.71
CA VAL A 461 -12.32 5.93 -14.39
C VAL A 461 -12.10 5.89 -12.87
N PRO A 462 -11.20 5.05 -12.36
CA PRO A 462 -10.77 5.09 -10.97
C PRO A 462 -10.12 6.43 -10.65
N ALA A 463 -10.41 6.98 -9.48
CA ALA A 463 -9.71 8.14 -8.95
C ALA A 463 -9.19 7.80 -7.55
N PHE A 464 -7.94 8.17 -7.26
CA PHE A 464 -7.28 7.81 -6.01
C PHE A 464 -7.05 9.05 -5.14
N THR A 465 -7.11 8.89 -3.83
CA THR A 465 -6.73 9.94 -2.85
C THR A 465 -5.28 10.34 -3.11
N SER A 466 -4.37 9.35 -3.17
CA SER A 466 -3.02 9.51 -3.69
C SER A 466 -2.51 8.25 -4.43
N LEU A 467 -1.57 8.46 -5.35
CA LEU A 467 -0.77 7.42 -6.00
C LEU A 467 0.71 7.48 -5.58
N ARG A 468 1.06 8.31 -4.59
CA ARG A 468 2.41 8.34 -4.01
C ARG A 468 2.46 7.40 -2.82
N TYR A 469 3.40 6.45 -2.83
CA TYR A 469 3.57 5.48 -1.73
C TYR A 469 3.75 6.15 -0.35
N ALA A 470 4.43 7.30 -0.31
CA ALA A 470 4.67 8.04 0.94
C ALA A 470 3.41 8.69 1.54
N ASP A 471 2.30 8.80 0.80
CA ASP A 471 1.10 9.46 1.26
C ASP A 471 0.16 8.47 2.00
N PRO A 472 -0.48 8.87 3.12
CA PRO A 472 -1.35 7.97 3.89
C PRO A 472 -2.52 7.36 3.10
N GLY A 473 -3.08 8.13 2.17
CA GLY A 473 -4.18 7.71 1.29
C GLY A 473 -3.74 6.97 0.03
N TYR A 474 -2.55 6.36 0.04
CA TYR A 474 -1.99 5.64 -1.09
C TYR A 474 -2.92 4.52 -1.58
N CYS A 475 -3.24 4.54 -2.88
CA CYS A 475 -4.18 3.63 -3.57
C CYS A 475 -5.61 3.61 -3.02
N GLN A 476 -5.97 4.50 -2.09
CA GLN A 476 -7.34 4.58 -1.58
C GLN A 476 -8.23 5.25 -2.62
N LEU A 477 -9.36 4.62 -3.00
CA LEU A 477 -10.29 5.24 -3.94
C LEU A 477 -10.88 6.53 -3.37
N ARG A 478 -11.01 7.57 -4.19
CA ARG A 478 -11.78 8.76 -3.85
C ARG A 478 -13.26 8.43 -3.79
N LEU A 479 -13.99 9.15 -2.97
CA LEU A 479 -15.45 9.04 -2.88
C LEU A 479 -16.15 9.51 -4.16
N SER A 480 -15.51 10.41 -4.90
CA SER A 480 -15.95 10.84 -6.23
C SER A 480 -15.74 9.78 -7.32
N THR A 481 -15.06 8.68 -7.01
CA THR A 481 -14.94 7.54 -7.92
C THR A 481 -16.35 7.02 -8.27
N PRO A 482 -16.64 6.77 -9.55
CA PRO A 482 -17.93 6.26 -9.99
C PRO A 482 -18.38 5.03 -9.20
N LYS A 483 -19.68 4.99 -8.85
CA LYS A 483 -20.27 3.88 -8.08
C LYS A 483 -20.04 2.51 -8.74
N GLN A 484 -19.97 2.48 -10.07
CA GLN A 484 -19.72 1.27 -10.85
C GLN A 484 -18.35 0.64 -10.56
N ILE A 485 -17.42 1.39 -9.96
CA ILE A 485 -16.12 0.91 -9.49
C ILE A 485 -16.16 0.72 -7.97
N ARG A 486 -16.73 1.69 -7.23
CA ARG A 486 -16.82 1.62 -5.76
C ARG A 486 -17.71 0.49 -5.26
N SER A 487 -18.66 -0.02 -6.03
CA SER A 487 -19.51 -1.16 -5.67
C SER A 487 -19.60 -2.17 -6.81
N GLY A 488 -18.51 -2.29 -7.57
CA GLY A 488 -18.48 -3.02 -8.84
C GLY A 488 -17.95 -4.44 -8.76
N ALA A 489 -17.45 -4.86 -7.59
CA ALA A 489 -17.02 -6.23 -7.34
C ALA A 489 -18.20 -7.21 -7.39
N ASP A 490 -17.92 -8.50 -7.41
CA ASP A 490 -18.96 -9.55 -7.51
C ASP A 490 -19.92 -9.62 -6.33
N ASP A 491 -19.51 -9.12 -5.18
CA ASP A 491 -20.25 -9.03 -3.92
C ASP A 491 -20.64 -7.58 -3.54
N GLU A 492 -20.61 -6.68 -4.53
CA GLU A 492 -20.91 -5.26 -4.39
C GLU A 492 -19.89 -4.45 -3.57
N ALA A 493 -18.73 -5.04 -3.24
CA ALA A 493 -17.61 -4.29 -2.66
C ALA A 493 -16.91 -3.39 -3.70
N GLU A 494 -15.93 -2.62 -3.24
CA GLU A 494 -15.07 -1.87 -4.14
C GLU A 494 -14.11 -2.79 -4.89
N MET A 495 -13.80 -2.41 -6.13
CA MET A 495 -12.73 -3.07 -6.89
C MET A 495 -11.36 -2.58 -6.39
N GLY A 496 -10.34 -3.44 -6.49
CA GLY A 496 -8.95 -3.11 -6.19
C GLY A 496 -8.48 -3.63 -4.84
N VAL A 497 -7.30 -3.19 -4.42
CA VAL A 497 -6.60 -3.67 -3.20
C VAL A 497 -7.44 -3.63 -1.92
N PHE A 498 -8.33 -2.65 -1.78
CA PHE A 498 -9.11 -2.45 -0.55
C PHE A 498 -10.49 -3.11 -0.58
N HIS A 499 -10.72 -4.02 -1.53
CA HIS A 499 -11.92 -4.84 -1.64
C HIS A 499 -12.41 -5.40 -0.28
N ASP A 500 -11.50 -6.04 0.46
CA ASP A 500 -11.79 -6.72 1.74
C ASP A 500 -12.06 -5.78 2.92
N LEU A 501 -11.94 -4.46 2.72
CA LEU A 501 -12.41 -3.51 3.73
C LEU A 501 -13.95 -3.41 3.72
N PHE A 502 -14.61 -3.83 2.64
CA PHE A 502 -16.06 -3.77 2.46
C PHE A 502 -16.63 -2.36 2.76
N GLN A 503 -15.89 -1.31 2.38
CA GLN A 503 -16.26 0.08 2.65
C GLN A 503 -17.68 0.43 2.15
N PRO A 504 -18.11 0.02 0.93
CA PRO A 504 -19.46 0.30 0.44
C PRO A 504 -20.55 -0.35 1.30
N GLN A 505 -20.32 -1.59 1.74
CA GLN A 505 -21.26 -2.32 2.58
C GLN A 505 -21.32 -1.72 3.99
N ARG A 506 -20.17 -1.33 4.56
CA ARG A 506 -20.12 -0.59 5.84
C ARG A 506 -20.92 0.71 5.75
N GLU A 507 -20.73 1.50 4.70
CA GLU A 507 -21.49 2.73 4.45
C GLU A 507 -23.00 2.44 4.34
N SER A 508 -23.38 1.45 3.53
CA SER A 508 -24.78 1.07 3.33
C SER A 508 -25.45 0.65 4.63
N ASN A 509 -24.76 -0.16 5.44
CA ASN A 509 -25.22 -0.60 6.75
C ASN A 509 -25.43 0.58 7.71
N ILE A 510 -24.48 1.52 7.76
CA ILE A 510 -24.60 2.72 8.59
C ILE A 510 -25.79 3.56 8.14
N ARG A 511 -25.95 3.82 6.84
CA ARG A 511 -27.10 4.58 6.30
C ARG A 511 -28.44 3.89 6.56
N ALA A 512 -28.48 2.56 6.54
CA ALA A 512 -29.69 1.81 6.89
C ALA A 512 -30.04 1.98 8.38
N ARG A 513 -29.05 1.87 9.28
CA ARG A 513 -29.23 2.06 10.72
C ARG A 513 -29.63 3.48 11.08
N LEU A 514 -29.03 4.48 10.46
CA LEU A 514 -29.42 5.88 10.68
C LEU A 514 -30.89 6.10 10.33
N ARG A 515 -31.35 5.61 9.18
CA ARG A 515 -32.78 5.70 8.79
C ARG A 515 -33.72 4.99 9.77
N GLU A 516 -33.29 3.87 10.35
CA GLU A 516 -34.09 3.08 11.29
C GLU A 516 -34.24 3.78 12.65
N TYR A 517 -33.16 4.39 13.15
CA TYR A 517 -33.09 4.92 14.52
C TYR A 517 -33.19 6.45 14.63
N LEU A 518 -33.12 7.19 13.52
CA LEU A 518 -33.35 8.63 13.53
C LEU A 518 -34.79 8.95 13.92
N ARG A 519 -34.94 9.84 14.92
CA ARG A 519 -36.26 10.32 15.34
C ARG A 519 -36.89 11.14 14.21
N PHE A 520 -38.22 11.12 14.15
CA PHE A 520 -38.99 11.91 13.20
C PHE A 520 -38.58 13.40 13.25
N GLY A 521 -38.24 13.96 12.08
CA GLY A 521 -37.80 15.34 11.93
C GLY A 521 -36.28 15.57 12.03
N LEU A 522 -35.47 14.52 12.23
CA LEU A 522 -34.00 14.59 12.18
C LEU A 522 -33.46 14.04 10.85
N GLU A 523 -32.40 14.65 10.33
CA GLU A 523 -31.67 14.21 9.14
C GLU A 523 -30.17 14.09 9.50
N ALA A 524 -29.55 12.96 9.18
CA ALA A 524 -28.12 12.74 9.39
C ALA A 524 -27.38 12.63 8.06
N GLY A 525 -26.27 13.39 7.94
CA GLY A 525 -25.32 13.24 6.86
C GLY A 525 -24.15 12.33 7.26
N VAL A 526 -23.69 11.49 6.34
CA VAL A 526 -22.44 10.75 6.46
C VAL A 526 -21.36 11.53 5.72
N PHE A 527 -20.32 11.94 6.45
CA PHE A 527 -19.18 12.68 5.93
C PHE A 527 -17.92 11.83 6.09
N TYR A 528 -17.02 11.94 5.13
CA TYR A 528 -15.76 11.22 5.18
C TYR A 528 -14.62 12.21 5.37
N GLU A 529 -13.72 11.90 6.29
CA GLU A 529 -12.48 12.64 6.47
C GLU A 529 -11.31 11.78 5.96
N THR A 530 -10.38 12.43 5.26
CA THR A 530 -9.19 11.82 4.67
C THR A 530 -7.93 12.43 5.21
#